data_AF-A0A839RKU4-F1
#
_entry.id   AF-A0A839RKU4-F1
#
_cell.length_a   1.000
_cell.length_b   1.000
_cell.length_c   1.000
_cell.angle_alpha   90.00
_cell.angle_beta   90.00
_cell.angle_gamma   90.00
#
_symmetry.space_group_name_H-M   'P 1'
#
loop_
_entity.id
_entity.type
_entity.pdbx_description
1 polymer ?
#
loop_
_entity_poly.entity_id
_entity_poly.type
_entity_poly.pdbx_seq_one_letter_code
_entity_poly.pdbx_strand_id
1 'polypeptide(L)'
;MAETRSLAQLYRHFGETEAARESPLCAHVALALSDSSEALHTIEAFPARKRHPRVILAALHDLALAGRAPELAAAYDSADGDVAATAAIDTLLRMTDSISAIVAQRQPRTNVTGHNAVLYPAVAEAAHRLGANMIGLIDMECSAGLNLNVDRVGITYSNRQSLGNSSSPVQVSASIVGNRPSRRT
;
A
#
# COMPACT_ATOMS: atom_id res chain seq x y z
N MET A 1 -32.49 12.57 -6.41
CA MET A 1 -31.21 13.24 -6.78
C MET A 1 -30.17 12.75 -5.78
N ALA A 2 -29.09 12.08 -6.23
CA ALA A 2 -28.03 11.69 -5.32
C ALA A 2 -27.29 12.96 -4.86
N GLU A 3 -27.20 13.20 -3.55
CA GLU A 3 -26.41 14.31 -3.02
C GLU A 3 -24.94 14.14 -3.45
N THR A 4 -24.39 15.16 -4.10
CA THR A 4 -22.97 15.19 -4.42
C THR A 4 -22.20 15.32 -3.10
N ARG A 5 -21.56 14.23 -2.69
CA ARG A 5 -20.74 14.18 -1.47
C ARG A 5 -19.64 15.24 -1.52
N SER A 6 -19.46 16.00 -0.44
CA SER A 6 -18.37 16.99 -0.36
C SER A 6 -16.99 16.31 -0.33
N LEU A 7 -15.93 17.06 -0.67
CA LEU A 7 -14.57 16.52 -0.62
C LEU A 7 -14.18 16.06 0.80
N ALA A 8 -14.56 16.85 1.82
CA ALA A 8 -14.37 16.47 3.22
C ALA A 8 -15.05 15.13 3.55
N GLN A 9 -16.32 14.96 3.14
CA GLN A 9 -17.07 13.73 3.36
C GLN A 9 -16.47 12.53 2.61
N LEU A 10 -15.89 12.75 1.42
CA LEU A 10 -15.17 11.72 0.67
C LEU A 10 -13.94 11.24 1.44
N TYR A 11 -13.11 12.16 1.93
CA TYR A 11 -11.90 11.84 2.69
C TYR A 11 -12.21 11.14 4.00
N ARG A 12 -13.20 11.64 4.74
CA ARG A 12 -13.65 11.03 5.99
C ARG A 12 -14.15 9.61 5.75
N HIS A 13 -15.02 9.42 4.78
CA HIS A 13 -15.54 8.10 4.44
C HIS A 13 -14.43 7.13 4.01
N PHE A 14 -13.48 7.58 3.20
CA PHE A 14 -12.33 6.78 2.81
C PHE A 14 -11.49 6.36 4.02
N GLY A 15 -11.23 7.29 4.96
CA GLY A 15 -10.52 7.01 6.21
C GLY A 15 -11.22 5.94 7.05
N GLU A 16 -12.54 6.09 7.25
CA GLU A 16 -13.35 5.21 8.11
C GLU A 16 -13.62 3.82 7.51
N THR A 17 -13.53 3.66 6.18
CA THR A 17 -13.96 2.43 5.50
C THR A 17 -12.83 1.70 4.79
N GLU A 18 -12.28 2.29 3.73
CA GLU A 18 -11.24 1.67 2.91
C GLU A 18 -9.90 1.64 3.65
N ALA A 19 -9.42 2.81 4.08
CA ALA A 19 -8.09 2.94 4.68
C ALA A 19 -7.99 2.22 6.02
N ALA A 20 -9.02 2.27 6.86
CA ALA A 20 -9.01 1.58 8.16
C ALA A 20 -8.76 0.07 8.04
N ARG A 21 -9.15 -0.55 6.91
CA ARG A 21 -8.93 -1.98 6.66
C ARG A 21 -7.53 -2.31 6.14
N GLU A 22 -6.90 -1.37 5.42
CA GLU A 22 -5.62 -1.58 4.74
C GLU A 22 -4.42 -1.02 5.55
N SER A 23 -4.57 0.17 6.14
CA SER A 23 -3.50 0.89 6.83
C SER A 23 -4.07 1.89 7.85
N PRO A 24 -3.93 1.64 9.17
CA PRO A 24 -4.35 2.57 10.22
C PRO A 24 -3.72 3.97 10.11
N LEU A 25 -2.48 4.02 9.60
CA LEU A 25 -1.75 5.27 9.37
C LEU A 25 -2.40 6.09 8.25
N CYS A 26 -2.70 5.45 7.11
CA CYS A 26 -3.41 6.12 6.00
C CYS A 26 -4.81 6.58 6.41
N ALA A 27 -5.48 5.82 7.27
CA ALA A 27 -6.78 6.20 7.82
C ALA A 27 -6.69 7.49 8.65
N HIS A 28 -5.72 7.59 9.56
CA HIS A 28 -5.48 8.80 10.36
C HIS A 28 -5.18 10.02 9.49
N VAL A 29 -4.27 9.88 8.52
CA VAL A 29 -3.92 10.98 7.61
C VAL A 29 -5.14 11.41 6.79
N ALA A 30 -5.94 10.47 6.27
CA ALA A 30 -7.15 10.80 5.51
C ALA A 30 -8.20 11.54 6.35
N LEU A 31 -8.38 11.14 7.61
CA LEU A 31 -9.28 11.81 8.56
C LEU A 31 -8.81 13.23 8.85
N ALA A 32 -7.52 13.42 9.16
CA ALA A 32 -6.96 14.73 9.43
C ALA A 32 -7.06 15.67 8.21
N LEU A 33 -6.81 15.16 7.00
CA LEU A 33 -7.04 15.92 5.76
C LEU A 33 -8.52 16.30 5.57
N SER A 34 -9.46 15.48 6.06
CA SER A 34 -10.89 15.77 5.98
C SER A 34 -11.33 16.90 6.92
N ASP A 35 -10.58 17.13 8.00
CA ASP A 35 -10.89 18.13 9.03
C ASP A 35 -10.10 19.45 8.82
N SER A 36 -9.12 19.46 7.91
CA SER A 36 -8.34 20.65 7.56
C SER A 36 -8.91 21.39 6.35
N SER A 37 -9.46 22.59 6.58
CA SER A 37 -10.00 23.45 5.53
C SER A 37 -8.92 23.88 4.51
N GLU A 38 -7.70 24.15 4.98
CA GLU A 38 -6.57 24.56 4.13
C GLU A 38 -6.09 23.42 3.23
N ALA A 39 -6.01 22.21 3.77
CA ALA A 39 -5.67 21.01 3.00
C ALA A 39 -6.73 20.73 1.92
N LEU A 40 -8.01 20.79 2.29
CA LEU A 40 -9.11 20.59 1.34
C LEU A 40 -9.10 21.65 0.23
N HIS A 41 -8.90 22.93 0.58
CA HIS A 41 -8.79 24.00 -0.41
C HIS A 41 -7.65 23.76 -1.40
N THR A 42 -6.50 23.29 -0.90
CA THR A 42 -5.34 22.92 -1.72
C THR A 42 -5.68 21.76 -2.68
N ILE A 43 -6.34 20.72 -2.19
CA ILE A 43 -6.74 19.56 -3.00
C ILE A 43 -7.79 19.95 -4.05
N GLU A 44 -8.70 20.88 -3.73
CA GLU A 44 -9.69 21.39 -4.66
C GLU A 44 -9.08 22.09 -5.88
N ALA A 45 -7.86 22.63 -5.77
CA ALA A 45 -7.16 23.21 -6.92
C ALA A 45 -6.72 22.16 -7.96
N PHE A 46 -6.59 20.89 -7.57
CA PHE A 46 -6.21 19.83 -8.51
C PHE A 46 -7.35 19.47 -9.47
N PRO A 47 -7.07 18.85 -10.65
CA PRO A 47 -8.13 18.35 -11.54
C PRO A 47 -9.05 17.36 -10.82
N ALA A 48 -10.37 17.48 -11.01
CA ALA A 48 -11.37 16.70 -10.25
C ALA A 48 -11.10 15.18 -10.21
N ARG A 49 -10.63 14.60 -11.33
CA ARG A 49 -10.29 13.16 -11.43
C ARG A 49 -9.06 12.74 -10.61
N LYS A 50 -8.31 13.68 -10.05
CA LYS A 50 -7.05 13.46 -9.31
C LYS A 50 -7.17 13.76 -7.82
N ARG A 51 -8.32 14.24 -7.35
CA ARG A 51 -8.59 14.59 -5.94
C ARG A 51 -8.90 13.40 -5.04
N HIS A 52 -8.85 12.18 -5.58
CA HIS A 52 -9.21 10.99 -4.82
C HIS A 52 -8.22 10.76 -3.66
N PRO A 53 -8.67 10.45 -2.43
CA PRO A 53 -7.80 10.28 -1.27
C PRO A 53 -6.60 9.37 -1.52
N ARG A 54 -6.84 8.20 -2.14
CA ARG A 54 -5.79 7.24 -2.50
C ARG A 54 -4.67 7.84 -3.38
N VAL A 55 -5.00 8.78 -4.27
CA VAL A 55 -4.02 9.42 -5.17
C VAL A 55 -3.15 10.41 -4.40
N ILE A 56 -3.75 11.18 -3.50
CA ILE A 56 -3.04 12.17 -2.67
C ILE A 56 -2.14 11.48 -1.66
N LEU A 57 -2.64 10.45 -0.96
CA LEU A 57 -1.82 9.65 -0.04
C LEU A 57 -0.65 8.97 -0.76
N ALA A 58 -0.86 8.45 -1.97
CA ALA A 58 0.21 7.86 -2.76
C ALA A 58 1.28 8.91 -3.17
N ALA A 59 0.88 10.14 -3.48
CA ALA A 59 1.83 11.21 -3.81
C ALA A 59 2.64 11.67 -2.60
N LEU A 60 2.01 11.78 -1.43
CA LEU A 60 2.70 12.05 -0.16
C LEU A 60 3.73 10.97 0.17
N HIS A 61 3.34 9.70 0.03
CA HIS A 61 4.24 8.57 0.25
C HIS A 61 5.39 8.54 -0.75
N ASP A 62 5.15 8.88 -2.02
CA ASP A 62 6.20 8.98 -3.04
C ASP A 62 7.26 10.04 -2.68
N LEU A 63 6.83 11.20 -2.18
CA LEU A 63 7.75 12.25 -1.71
C LEU A 63 8.59 11.80 -0.52
N ALA A 64 8.00 11.08 0.43
CA ALA A 64 8.69 10.51 1.58
C ALA A 64 9.75 9.48 1.13
N LEU A 65 9.37 8.52 0.30
CA LEU A 65 10.26 7.47 -0.21
C LEU A 65 11.39 8.03 -1.09
N ALA A 66 11.11 9.08 -1.87
CA ALA A 66 12.11 9.76 -2.68
C ALA A 66 13.08 10.63 -1.86
N GLY A 67 12.93 10.69 -0.53
CA GLY A 67 13.74 11.54 0.36
C GLY A 67 13.48 13.03 0.19
N ARG A 68 12.39 13.42 -0.50
CA ARG A 68 12.04 14.82 -0.77
C ARG A 68 11.24 15.47 0.34
N ALA A 69 10.63 14.66 1.22
CA ALA A 69 9.92 15.09 2.42
C ALA A 69 10.46 14.31 3.65
N PRO A 70 11.66 14.65 4.15
CA PRO A 70 12.31 13.88 5.22
C PRO A 70 11.54 13.90 6.55
N GLU A 71 10.86 15.00 6.88
CA GLU A 71 9.99 15.09 8.07
C GLU A 71 8.81 14.13 7.96
N LEU A 72 8.20 14.03 6.78
CA LEU A 72 7.10 13.10 6.52
C LEU A 72 7.59 11.64 6.54
N ALA A 73 8.78 11.37 6.01
CA ALA A 73 9.38 10.04 6.07
C ALA A 73 9.61 9.60 7.53
N ALA A 74 10.22 10.46 8.34
CA ALA A 74 10.42 10.18 9.77
C ALA A 74 9.09 10.00 10.52
N ALA A 75 8.06 10.77 10.17
CA ALA A 75 6.72 10.64 10.74
C ALA A 75 6.02 9.33 10.33
N TYR A 76 6.24 8.83 9.12
CA TYR A 76 5.73 7.53 8.71
C TYR A 76 6.47 6.38 9.39
N ASP A 77 7.78 6.51 9.61
CA ASP A 77 8.58 5.50 10.29
C ASP A 77 8.27 5.39 11.78
N SER A 78 7.85 6.47 12.45
CA SER A 78 7.40 6.42 13.84
C SER A 78 6.09 5.64 14.03
N ALA A 79 5.34 5.44 12.95
CA ALA A 79 3.99 4.85 12.94
C ALA A 79 2.98 5.55 13.87
N ASP A 80 3.26 6.81 14.25
CA ASP A 80 2.38 7.65 15.04
C ASP A 80 1.41 8.39 14.11
N GLY A 81 0.10 8.14 14.28
CA GLY A 81 -0.96 8.68 13.43
C GLY A 81 -1.04 10.21 13.46
N ASP A 82 -0.84 10.84 14.61
CA ASP A 82 -0.99 12.28 14.78
C ASP A 82 0.23 13.03 14.22
N VAL A 83 1.42 12.48 14.44
CA VAL A 83 2.66 13.00 13.85
C VAL A 83 2.63 12.87 12.32
N ALA A 84 2.19 11.73 11.81
CA ALA A 84 2.04 11.50 10.37
C ALA A 84 0.98 12.41 9.74
N ALA A 85 -0.16 12.62 10.41
CA ALA A 85 -1.21 13.54 9.96
C ALA A 85 -0.71 14.97 9.85
N THR A 86 -0.03 15.46 10.89
CA THR A 86 0.54 16.81 10.92
C THR A 86 1.56 17.00 9.81
N ALA A 87 2.54 16.08 9.71
CA ALA A 87 3.57 16.14 8.69
C ALA A 87 2.99 16.02 7.26
N ALA A 88 1.92 15.26 7.08
CA ALA A 88 1.26 15.10 5.78
C ALA A 88 0.54 16.38 5.33
N ILE A 89 -0.20 17.05 6.24
CA ILE A 89 -0.83 18.34 5.97
C ILE A 89 0.23 19.38 5.64
N ASP A 90 1.26 19.49 6.48
CA ASP A 90 2.38 20.41 6.26
C ASP A 90 3.07 20.19 4.91
N THR A 91 3.33 18.94 4.56
CA THR A 91 3.94 18.57 3.27
C THR A 91 3.01 18.89 2.11
N LEU A 92 1.70 18.63 2.26
CA LEU A 92 0.70 18.96 1.25
C LEU A 92 0.73 20.44 0.91
N LEU A 93 0.69 21.29 1.93
CA LEU A 93 0.67 22.74 1.78
C LEU A 93 1.99 23.26 1.19
N ARG A 94 3.13 22.86 1.76
CA ARG A 94 4.46 23.33 1.30
C ARG A 94 4.86 22.84 -0.08
N MET A 95 4.44 21.63 -0.46
CA MET A 95 4.89 20.95 -1.68
C MET A 95 3.77 20.75 -2.70
N THR A 96 2.74 21.62 -2.67
CA THR A 96 1.55 21.57 -3.53
C THR A 96 1.90 21.30 -5.00
N ASP A 97 2.83 22.04 -5.59
CA ASP A 97 3.22 21.87 -7.00
C ASP A 97 3.87 20.51 -7.28
N SER A 98 4.68 20.02 -6.35
CA SER A 98 5.30 18.69 -6.47
C SER A 98 4.26 17.59 -6.39
N ILE A 99 3.27 17.72 -5.51
CA ILE A 99 2.16 16.77 -5.39
C ILE A 99 1.30 16.83 -6.66
N SER A 100 0.97 18.04 -7.14
CA SER A 100 0.24 18.27 -8.39
C SER A 100 0.91 17.55 -9.58
N ALA A 101 2.23 17.69 -9.71
CA ALA A 101 3.01 17.01 -10.74
C ALA A 101 2.94 15.48 -10.63
N ILE A 102 3.05 14.93 -9.41
CA ILE A 102 2.97 13.48 -9.16
C ILE A 102 1.57 12.95 -9.48
N VAL A 103 0.51 13.61 -8.98
CA VAL A 103 -0.86 13.15 -9.20
C VAL A 103 -1.28 13.26 -10.67
N ALA A 104 -0.76 14.24 -11.41
CA ALA A 104 -1.00 14.37 -12.84
C ALA A 104 -0.57 13.11 -13.60
N GLN A 105 0.60 12.56 -13.25
CA GLN A 105 1.20 11.40 -13.91
C GLN A 105 0.63 10.06 -13.41
N ARG A 106 0.12 9.99 -12.18
CA ARG A 106 -0.31 8.72 -11.58
C ARG A 106 -1.76 8.36 -11.87
N GLN A 107 -1.97 7.07 -12.10
CA GLN A 107 -3.29 6.45 -12.09
C GLN A 107 -3.33 5.46 -10.91
N PRO A 108 -4.29 5.60 -9.98
CA PRO A 108 -4.37 4.67 -8.85
C PRO A 108 -4.63 3.27 -9.40
N ARG A 109 -3.65 2.39 -9.24
CA ARG A 109 -3.79 0.96 -9.51
C ARG A 109 -4.02 0.26 -8.18
N THR A 110 -4.99 -0.64 -8.15
CA THR A 110 -5.19 -1.55 -7.03
C THR A 110 -4.03 -2.54 -7.03
N ASN A 111 -3.05 -2.35 -6.15
CA ASN A 111 -2.05 -3.39 -5.92
C ASN A 111 -2.59 -4.33 -4.85
N VAL A 112 -2.90 -5.57 -5.23
CA VAL A 112 -3.20 -6.61 -4.24
C VAL A 112 -1.88 -7.22 -3.80
N THR A 113 -1.39 -6.77 -2.64
CA THR A 113 -0.19 -7.31 -2.00
C THR A 113 -0.52 -8.54 -1.16
N GLY A 114 0.48 -9.40 -0.91
CA GLY A 114 0.35 -10.51 0.03
C GLY A 114 -0.02 -11.86 -0.59
N HIS A 115 -0.24 -11.93 -1.90
CA HIS A 115 -0.47 -13.21 -2.57
C HIS A 115 0.72 -14.17 -2.51
N ASN A 116 1.93 -13.68 -2.23
CA ASN A 116 3.13 -14.50 -2.16
C ASN A 116 2.99 -15.67 -1.16
N ALA A 117 2.25 -15.49 -0.06
CA ALA A 117 1.96 -16.53 0.92
C ALA A 117 1.08 -17.69 0.40
N VAL A 118 0.42 -17.51 -0.74
CA VAL A 118 -0.40 -18.53 -1.39
C VAL A 118 0.21 -18.97 -2.72
N LEU A 119 0.71 -18.01 -3.52
CA LEU A 119 1.31 -18.27 -4.82
C LEU A 119 2.60 -19.07 -4.71
N TYR A 120 3.48 -18.73 -3.76
CA TYR A 120 4.76 -19.42 -3.66
C TYR A 120 4.62 -20.92 -3.37
N PRO A 121 3.86 -21.38 -2.35
CA PRO A 121 3.71 -22.82 -2.11
C PRO A 121 3.03 -23.52 -3.30
N ALA A 122 2.11 -22.88 -4.01
CA ALA A 122 1.49 -23.44 -5.20
C ALA A 122 2.48 -23.62 -6.36
N VAL A 123 3.32 -22.62 -6.62
CA VAL A 123 4.37 -22.68 -7.65
C VAL A 123 5.42 -23.72 -7.28
N ALA A 124 5.84 -23.79 -6.02
CA ALA A 124 6.81 -24.77 -5.53
C ALA A 124 6.30 -26.21 -5.69
N GLU A 125 5.03 -26.46 -5.35
CA GLU A 125 4.39 -27.77 -5.52
C GLU A 125 4.27 -28.15 -7.01
N ALA A 126 3.90 -27.20 -7.88
CA ALA A 126 3.83 -27.44 -9.32
C ALA A 126 5.21 -27.80 -9.90
N ALA A 127 6.26 -27.06 -9.50
CA ALA A 127 7.64 -27.33 -9.90
C ALA A 127 8.07 -28.74 -9.47
N HIS A 128 7.77 -29.11 -8.23
CA HIS A 128 8.08 -30.44 -7.69
C HIS A 128 7.43 -31.56 -8.51
N ARG A 129 6.12 -31.46 -8.78
CA ARG A 129 5.37 -32.47 -9.55
C ARG A 129 5.87 -32.63 -10.99
N LEU A 130 6.37 -31.54 -11.57
CA LEU A 130 6.89 -31.53 -12.94
C LEU A 130 8.37 -31.88 -13.01
N GLY A 131 9.06 -32.06 -11.87
CA GLY A 131 10.51 -32.23 -11.83
C GLY A 131 11.27 -31.01 -12.35
N ALA A 132 10.65 -29.83 -12.36
CA ALA A 132 11.23 -28.61 -12.88
C ALA A 132 12.10 -27.93 -11.83
N ASN A 133 13.33 -27.59 -12.20
CA ASN A 133 14.27 -26.85 -11.35
C ASN A 133 14.24 -25.32 -11.61
N MET A 134 13.53 -24.87 -12.66
CA MET A 134 13.30 -23.47 -12.98
C MET A 134 11.88 -23.25 -13.48
N ILE A 135 11.22 -22.19 -12.99
CA ILE A 135 9.89 -21.78 -13.41
C ILE A 135 9.94 -20.31 -13.83
N GLY A 136 9.46 -20.01 -15.03
CA GLY A 136 9.22 -18.63 -15.48
C GLY A 136 7.79 -18.20 -15.13
N LEU A 137 7.64 -17.04 -14.49
CA LEU A 137 6.34 -16.45 -14.18
C LEU A 137 6.05 -15.28 -15.12
N ILE A 138 4.82 -15.20 -15.62
CA ILE A 138 4.33 -14.09 -16.45
C ILE A 138 3.04 -13.58 -15.81
N ASP A 139 2.99 -12.28 -15.55
CA ASP A 139 1.82 -11.59 -15.00
C ASP A 139 1.40 -10.47 -15.98
N MET A 140 0.24 -10.66 -16.61
CA MET A 140 -0.28 -9.80 -17.68
C MET A 140 -0.81 -8.45 -17.15
N GLU A 141 -1.12 -8.37 -15.86
CA GLU A 141 -1.56 -7.13 -15.17
C GLU A 141 -0.63 -6.82 -14.00
N CYS A 142 0.65 -7.10 -14.19
CA CYS A 142 1.69 -6.86 -13.21
C CYS A 142 1.63 -5.40 -12.72
N SER A 143 1.24 -5.23 -11.46
CA SER A 143 1.30 -3.96 -10.75
C SER A 143 2.78 -3.63 -10.46
N ALA A 144 3.22 -3.61 -9.21
CA ALA A 144 4.63 -3.46 -8.86
C ALA A 144 5.48 -4.74 -9.07
N GLY A 145 4.92 -5.81 -9.67
CA GLY A 145 5.64 -7.07 -9.91
C GLY A 145 5.98 -7.88 -8.67
N LEU A 146 5.35 -7.58 -7.53
CA LEU A 146 5.62 -8.30 -6.27
C LEU A 146 5.26 -9.80 -6.36
N ASN A 147 4.24 -10.14 -7.17
CA ASN A 147 3.83 -11.53 -7.43
C ASN A 147 4.76 -12.27 -8.38
N LEU A 148 5.70 -11.58 -9.05
CA LEU A 148 6.74 -12.20 -9.87
C LEU A 148 8.00 -12.53 -9.06
N ASN A 149 8.07 -12.07 -7.80
CA ASN A 149 9.21 -12.23 -6.90
C ASN A 149 8.83 -13.10 -5.68
N VAL A 150 8.04 -14.16 -5.91
CA VAL A 150 7.47 -15.00 -4.84
C VAL A 150 8.53 -15.65 -3.95
N ASP A 151 9.71 -15.94 -4.50
CA ASP A 151 10.85 -16.56 -3.84
C ASP A 151 11.68 -15.59 -2.98
N ARG A 152 11.58 -14.28 -3.26
CA ARG A 152 12.35 -13.24 -2.57
C ARG A 152 11.74 -12.75 -1.25
N VAL A 153 10.47 -13.04 -1.00
CA VAL A 153 9.80 -12.68 0.26
C VAL A 153 10.01 -13.80 1.27
N GLY A 154 10.37 -13.45 2.51
CA GLY A 154 10.39 -14.42 3.60
C GLY A 154 8.98 -14.62 4.15
N ILE A 155 8.52 -15.87 4.20
CA ILE A 155 7.16 -16.22 4.60
C ILE A 155 7.22 -17.18 5.76
N THR A 156 6.52 -16.88 6.85
CA THR A 156 6.37 -17.79 8.00
C THR A 156 4.91 -18.14 8.21
N TYR A 157 4.61 -19.43 8.23
CA TYR A 157 3.25 -19.93 8.42
C TYR A 157 2.96 -20.20 9.90
N SER A 158 1.67 -20.23 10.28
CA SER A 158 1.22 -20.50 11.66
C SER A 158 1.72 -21.82 12.25
N ASN A 159 2.08 -22.79 11.40
CA ASN A 159 2.68 -24.07 11.80
C ASN A 159 4.22 -24.02 11.95
N ARG A 160 4.83 -22.82 11.90
CA ARG A 160 6.28 -22.55 11.92
C ARG A 160 7.07 -23.04 10.70
N GLN A 161 6.40 -23.47 9.62
CA GLN A 161 7.09 -23.65 8.34
C GLN A 161 7.43 -22.28 7.76
N SER A 162 8.55 -22.21 7.02
CA SER A 162 8.94 -21.00 6.32
C SER A 162 9.26 -21.30 4.86
N LEU A 163 9.01 -20.32 3.99
CA LEU A 163 9.38 -20.34 2.58
C LEU A 163 10.06 -19.03 2.20
N GLY A 164 10.94 -19.11 1.21
CA GLY A 164 11.58 -17.95 0.59
C GLY A 164 12.80 -17.47 1.34
N ASN A 165 13.18 -16.23 1.06
CA ASN A 165 14.41 -15.66 1.59
C ASN A 165 14.24 -15.18 3.05
N SER A 166 14.83 -15.90 4.00
CA SER A 166 14.82 -15.54 5.42
C SER A 166 15.59 -14.24 5.73
N SER A 167 16.51 -13.82 4.85
CA SER A 167 17.21 -12.54 4.95
C SER A 167 16.52 -11.41 4.18
N SER A 168 15.32 -11.64 3.65
CA SER A 168 14.55 -10.60 2.96
C SER A 168 14.19 -9.47 3.93
N PRO A 169 14.30 -8.19 3.53
CA PRO A 169 13.75 -7.08 4.32
C PRO A 169 12.22 -7.13 4.40
N VAL A 170 11.57 -7.92 3.54
CA VAL A 170 10.12 -8.14 3.55
C VAL A 170 9.84 -9.52 4.14
N GLN A 171 9.26 -9.51 5.35
CA GLN A 171 8.83 -10.71 6.06
C GLN A 171 7.31 -10.69 6.21
N VAL A 172 6.65 -11.80 5.86
CA VAL A 172 5.20 -11.96 5.92
C VAL A 172 4.84 -13.16 6.77
N SER A 173 3.84 -13.01 7.62
CA SER A 173 3.25 -14.11 8.38
C SER A 173 1.89 -14.48 7.80
N ALA A 174 1.61 -15.77 7.68
CA ALA A 174 0.34 -16.28 7.15
C ALA A 174 -0.21 -17.43 8.00
N SER A 175 -1.53 -17.50 8.14
CA SER A 175 -2.19 -18.61 8.80
C SER A 175 -2.71 -19.62 7.79
N ILE A 176 -2.39 -20.90 7.98
CA ILE A 176 -2.96 -21.98 7.17
C ILE A 176 -4.36 -22.27 7.70
N VAL A 177 -5.37 -22.15 6.84
CA VAL A 177 -6.76 -22.49 7.17
C VAL A 177 -7.11 -23.82 6.51
N GLY A 178 -7.46 -24.81 7.33
CA GLY A 178 -7.77 -26.18 6.89
C GLY A 178 -6.68 -27.21 7.27
N ASN A 179 -7.09 -28.45 7.56
CA ASN A 179 -6.24 -29.50 8.13
C ASN A 179 -5.41 -30.32 7.12
N ARG A 180 -4.95 -29.73 6.01
CA ARG A 180 -4.00 -30.43 5.12
C ARG A 180 -2.59 -29.93 5.36
N PRO A 181 -1.73 -30.69 6.07
CA PRO A 181 -0.34 -30.32 6.22
C PRO A 181 0.34 -30.38 4.85
N SER A 182 0.88 -29.26 4.39
CA SER A 182 1.97 -29.26 3.41
C SER A 182 3.09 -30.11 4.00
N ARG A 183 3.31 -31.29 3.42
CA ARG A 183 4.40 -32.18 3.82
C ARG A 183 5.71 -31.41 3.72
N ARG A 184 6.47 -31.44 4.81
CA ARG A 184 7.77 -30.77 5.01
C ARG A 184 8.73 -31.03 3.85
N THR A 185 9.38 -29.98 3.36
CA THR A 185 10.80 -30.00 2.99
C THR A 185 11.64 -29.93 4.25
#